data_AF-B5KVI2-F1
#
_entry.id   AF-B5KVI2-F1
#
_cell.length_a   1.000
_cell.length_b   1.000
_cell.length_c   1.000
_cell.angle_alpha   90.00
_cell.angle_beta   90.00
_cell.angle_gamma   90.00
#
_symmetry.space_group_name_H-M   'P 1'
#
loop_
_entity.id
_entity.type
_entity.pdbx_description
1 polymer ?
#
loop_
_entity_poly.entity_id
_entity_poly.type
_entity_poly.pdbx_seq_one_letter_code
_entity_poly.pdbx_strand_id
1 'polypeptide(L)'
;MGKLKSSLAFLVLAFAFFLCFIMSTGSYDYFQFVQQWPPTNCRVRTKCSNPRPLQYFTIHGLWPSNYSNPKMPSNCIGSQFNESRVYPYLRPKLKISWPDVESGNDTKFWEGEWNK
;
A
#
# COMPACT_ATOMS: atom_id res chain seq x y z
N MET A 1 20.03 -18.67 48.16
CA MET A 1 19.20 -18.48 46.94
C MET A 1 18.03 -17.57 47.28
N GLY A 2 18.15 -16.26 47.02
CA GLY A 2 17.04 -15.33 47.20
C GLY A 2 16.06 -15.45 46.03
N LYS A 3 14.78 -15.75 46.30
CA LYS A 3 13.73 -15.69 45.27
C LYS A 3 13.43 -14.23 44.98
N LEU A 4 13.75 -13.77 43.78
CA LEU A 4 13.38 -12.44 43.30
C LEU A 4 11.84 -12.37 43.23
N LYS A 5 11.21 -11.58 44.11
CA LYS A 5 9.76 -11.35 44.05
C LYS A 5 9.50 -10.39 42.88
N SER A 6 8.94 -10.92 41.79
CA SER A 6 8.48 -10.09 40.68
C SER A 6 7.39 -9.15 41.20
N SER A 7 7.67 -7.85 41.25
CA SER A 7 6.65 -6.87 41.60
C SER A 7 5.61 -6.80 40.47
N LEU A 8 4.34 -6.60 40.84
CA LEU A 8 3.22 -6.42 39.91
C LEU A 8 3.53 -5.36 38.84
N ALA A 9 4.28 -4.30 39.21
CA ALA A 9 4.71 -3.26 38.28
C ALA A 9 5.61 -3.79 37.15
N PHE A 10 6.55 -4.70 37.45
CA PHE A 10 7.40 -5.31 36.42
C PHE A 10 6.59 -6.19 35.46
N LEU A 11 5.60 -6.91 35.95
CA LEU A 11 4.71 -7.73 35.11
C LEU A 11 3.85 -6.86 34.18
N VAL A 12 3.30 -5.75 34.70
CA VAL A 12 2.52 -4.79 33.91
C VAL A 12 3.37 -4.14 32.83
N LEU A 13 4.58 -3.70 33.18
CA LEU A 13 5.53 -3.12 32.21
C LEU A 13 5.90 -4.13 31.13
N ALA A 14 6.28 -5.36 31.50
CA ALA A 14 6.62 -6.40 30.55
C ALA A 14 5.46 -6.72 29.59
N PHE A 15 4.23 -6.77 30.11
CA PHE A 15 3.03 -6.99 29.30
C PHE A 15 2.75 -5.83 28.34
N ALA A 16 2.89 -4.57 28.80
CA ALA A 16 2.74 -3.40 27.94
C ALA A 16 3.79 -3.37 26.80
N PHE A 17 5.05 -3.68 27.12
CA PHE A 17 6.11 -3.80 26.11
C PHE A 17 5.83 -4.93 25.11
N PHE A 18 5.34 -6.08 25.59
CA PHE A 18 4.95 -7.19 24.72
C PHE A 18 3.80 -6.81 23.78
N LEU A 19 2.76 -6.13 24.28
CA LEU A 19 1.67 -5.63 23.44
C LEU A 19 2.16 -4.61 22.41
N CYS A 20 2.99 -3.64 22.81
CA CYS A 20 3.59 -2.69 21.87
C CYS A 20 4.45 -3.38 20.80
N PHE A 21 5.17 -4.43 21.16
CA PHE A 21 5.96 -5.22 20.23
C PHE A 21 5.07 -5.94 19.20
N ILE A 22 4.00 -6.61 19.66
CA ILE A 22 3.02 -7.27 18.77
C ILE A 22 2.32 -6.25 17.85
N MET A 23 2.04 -5.04 18.33
CA MET A 23 1.47 -3.96 17.51
C MET A 23 2.49 -3.35 16.53
N SER A 24 3.79 -3.56 16.73
CA SER A 24 4.87 -3.01 15.88
C SER A 24 5.43 -4.01 14.87
N THR A 25 5.09 -5.31 14.97
CA THR A 25 5.49 -6.27 13.93
C THR A 25 4.72 -5.97 12.65
N GLY A 26 5.47 -5.71 11.56
CA GLY A 26 4.90 -5.36 10.26
C GLY A 26 3.93 -6.44 9.75
N SER A 27 2.82 -6.01 9.16
CA SER A 27 1.73 -6.86 8.67
C SER A 27 2.00 -7.52 7.31
N TYR A 28 3.24 -7.43 6.79
CA TYR A 28 3.65 -7.91 5.47
C TYR A 28 5.07 -8.49 5.48
N ASP A 29 5.34 -9.39 4.53
CA ASP A 29 6.65 -10.06 4.36
C ASP A 29 7.53 -9.35 3.32
N TYR A 30 6.94 -8.83 2.24
CA TYR A 30 7.65 -8.16 1.14
C TYR A 30 6.75 -7.15 0.41
N PHE A 31 7.34 -6.36 -0.49
CA PHE A 31 6.60 -5.49 -1.39
C PHE A 31 6.59 -6.03 -2.82
N GLN A 32 5.40 -6.02 -3.44
CA GLN A 32 5.24 -6.21 -4.86
C GLN A 32 5.25 -4.87 -5.58
N PHE A 33 6.29 -4.60 -6.37
CA PHE A 33 6.26 -3.50 -7.34
C PHE A 33 5.61 -3.99 -8.63
N VAL A 34 4.36 -3.60 -8.85
CA VAL A 34 3.53 -4.11 -9.95
C VAL A 34 3.49 -3.09 -11.07
N GLN A 35 3.79 -3.55 -12.28
CA GLN A 35 3.69 -2.77 -13.50
C GLN A 35 2.56 -3.33 -14.38
N GLN A 36 1.96 -2.45 -15.17
CA GLN A 36 0.90 -2.79 -16.13
C GLN A 36 1.30 -2.41 -17.54
N TRP A 37 0.82 -3.19 -18.51
CA TRP A 37 0.97 -2.92 -19.94
C TRP A 37 -0.35 -2.33 -20.48
N PRO A 38 -0.42 -1.01 -20.70
CA PRO A 38 -1.66 -0.31 -21.04
C PRO A 38 -2.40 -0.89 -22.27
N PRO A 39 -1.73 -1.29 -23.37
CA PRO A 39 -2.41 -1.84 -24.54
C PRO A 39 -3.18 -3.15 -24.29
N THR A 40 -2.75 -3.96 -23.32
CA THR A 40 -3.46 -5.21 -22.97
C THR A 40 -4.52 -4.97 -21.91
N ASN A 41 -4.32 -4.01 -21.00
CA ASN A 41 -5.22 -3.82 -19.86
C ASN A 41 -6.67 -3.56 -20.32
N CYS A 42 -6.86 -2.71 -21.34
CA CYS A 42 -8.19 -2.43 -21.90
C CYS A 42 -8.71 -3.45 -22.92
N ARG A 43 -7.86 -4.34 -23.44
CA ARG A 43 -8.33 -5.47 -24.27
C ARG A 43 -8.92 -6.57 -23.41
N VAL A 44 -8.40 -6.77 -22.21
CA VAL A 44 -8.83 -7.82 -21.29
C VAL A 44 -9.93 -7.34 -20.34
N ARG A 45 -9.88 -6.07 -19.89
CA ARG A 45 -10.90 -5.51 -19.00
C ARG A 45 -12.07 -4.92 -19.79
N THR A 46 -13.28 -5.27 -19.41
CA THR A 46 -14.53 -4.84 -20.07
C THR A 46 -14.94 -3.39 -19.77
N LYS A 47 -14.21 -2.66 -18.93
CA LYS A 47 -14.63 -1.36 -18.38
C LYS A 47 -13.63 -0.22 -18.63
N CYS A 48 -13.01 -0.15 -19.81
CA CYS A 48 -12.26 1.05 -20.19
C CYS A 48 -13.18 2.08 -20.82
N SER A 49 -13.24 3.27 -20.23
CA SER A 49 -14.02 4.40 -20.77
C SER A 49 -13.14 5.42 -21.49
N ASN A 50 -11.87 5.55 -21.10
CA ASN A 50 -10.93 6.50 -21.69
C ASN A 50 -9.50 5.93 -21.68
N PRO A 51 -9.22 4.90 -22.50
CA PRO A 51 -7.92 4.25 -22.52
C PRO A 51 -6.83 5.20 -23.03
N ARG A 52 -5.70 5.27 -22.31
CA ARG A 52 -4.52 6.02 -22.75
C ARG A 52 -3.65 5.14 -23.66
N PRO A 53 -3.31 5.55 -24.90
CA PRO A 53 -2.55 4.74 -25.85
C PRO A 53 -1.04 4.77 -25.56
N LEU A 54 -0.65 4.42 -24.33
CA LEU A 54 0.74 4.37 -23.89
C LEU A 54 1.37 3.04 -24.32
N GLN A 55 2.60 3.08 -24.86
CA GLN A 55 3.33 1.91 -25.36
C GLN A 55 4.57 1.60 -24.52
N TYR A 56 4.45 1.78 -23.20
CA TYR A 56 5.49 1.45 -22.23
C TYR A 56 4.84 0.95 -20.94
N PHE A 57 5.59 0.23 -20.11
CA PHE A 57 5.11 -0.21 -18.81
C PHE A 57 4.90 0.98 -17.88
N THR A 58 3.72 1.04 -17.26
CA THR A 58 3.42 2.00 -16.20
C THR A 58 3.30 1.29 -14.87
N ILE A 59 3.44 2.03 -13.79
CA ILE A 59 3.19 1.53 -12.44
C ILE A 59 1.70 1.19 -12.33
N HIS A 60 1.39 0.05 -11.71
CA HIS A 60 0.05 -0.26 -11.23
C HIS A 60 -0.04 0.07 -9.74
N GLY A 61 0.92 -0.43 -8.95
CA GLY A 61 0.96 -0.17 -7.52
C GLY A 61 2.19 -0.76 -6.84
N LEU A 62 2.35 -0.40 -5.57
CA LEU A 62 3.33 -0.97 -4.65
C LEU A 62 2.55 -1.60 -3.49
N TRP A 63 2.50 -2.92 -3.44
CA TRP A 63 1.61 -3.62 -2.51
C TRP A 63 2.42 -4.34 -1.42
N PRO A 64 2.15 -4.09 -0.13
CA PRO A 64 2.62 -4.97 0.92
C PRO A 64 1.96 -6.34 0.76
N SER A 65 2.76 -7.41 0.85
CA SER A 65 2.32 -8.76 0.53
C SER A 65 2.88 -9.78 1.53
N ASN A 66 2.13 -10.84 1.77
CA ASN A 66 2.56 -12.00 2.55
C ASN A 66 2.78 -13.21 1.63
N TYR A 67 3.69 -14.12 1.99
CA TYR A 67 3.91 -15.35 1.23
C TYR A 67 2.68 -16.26 1.23
N SER A 68 1.90 -16.26 2.32
CA SER A 68 0.67 -17.03 2.46
C SER A 68 -0.49 -16.47 1.64
N ASN A 69 -0.56 -15.14 1.50
CA ASN A 69 -1.53 -14.45 0.66
C ASN A 69 -0.92 -13.16 0.07
N PRO A 70 -0.53 -13.18 -1.21
CA PRO A 70 0.13 -12.03 -1.84
C PRO A 70 -0.72 -10.76 -1.92
N LYS A 71 -2.05 -10.87 -1.73
CA LYS A 71 -2.97 -9.72 -1.75
C LYS A 71 -3.19 -9.09 -0.37
N MET A 72 -2.57 -9.65 0.67
CA MET A 72 -2.70 -9.18 2.04
C MET A 72 -1.35 -8.67 2.54
N PRO A 73 -1.34 -7.61 3.37
CA PRO A 73 -2.49 -6.92 3.94
C PRO A 73 -3.19 -5.97 2.94
N SER A 74 -4.46 -5.67 3.19
CA SER A 74 -5.23 -4.66 2.44
C SER A 74 -6.27 -3.98 3.34
N ASN A 75 -6.73 -2.79 2.95
CA ASN A 75 -7.62 -1.87 3.63
C ASN A 75 -7.14 -1.58 5.06
N CYS A 76 -5.85 -1.29 5.20
CA CYS A 76 -5.23 -1.02 6.50
C CYS A 76 -5.78 0.28 7.10
N ILE A 77 -5.90 0.31 8.44
CA ILE A 77 -6.28 1.54 9.15
C ILE A 77 -5.13 2.54 9.01
N GLY A 78 -5.41 3.72 8.43
CA GLY A 78 -4.40 4.74 8.18
C GLY A 78 -4.98 6.06 7.69
N SER A 79 -4.10 7.03 7.43
CA SER A 79 -4.50 8.29 6.82
C SER A 79 -5.03 8.05 5.42
N GLN A 80 -6.22 8.57 5.13
CA GLN A 80 -6.78 8.53 3.79
C GLN A 80 -5.93 9.37 2.82
N PHE A 81 -6.01 9.01 1.53
CA PHE A 81 -5.33 9.73 0.48
C PHE A 81 -5.72 11.21 0.50
N ASN A 82 -4.73 12.07 0.33
CA ASN A 82 -4.95 13.50 0.20
C ASN A 82 -3.97 14.05 -0.84
N GLU A 83 -4.50 14.45 -2.00
CA GLU A 83 -3.69 14.95 -3.12
C GLU A 83 -2.81 16.15 -2.71
N SER A 84 -3.24 16.97 -1.74
CA SER A 84 -2.42 18.09 -1.25
C SER A 84 -1.09 17.64 -0.63
N ARG A 85 -1.02 16.40 -0.13
CA ARG A 85 0.21 15.80 0.42
C ARG A 85 1.15 15.24 -0.65
N VAL A 86 0.67 15.06 -1.87
CA VAL A 86 1.53 14.69 -3.00
C VAL A 86 2.34 15.91 -3.40
N TYR A 87 3.65 15.86 -3.16
CA TYR A 87 4.56 16.96 -3.44
C TYR A 87 4.38 17.51 -4.87
N PRO A 88 4.28 18.84 -5.07
CA PRO A 88 4.03 19.43 -6.39
C PRO A 88 5.00 18.96 -7.48
N TYR A 89 6.28 18.77 -7.14
CA TYR A 89 7.30 18.32 -8.09
C TYR A 89 7.20 16.83 -8.50
N LEU A 90 6.48 16.01 -7.73
CA LEU A 90 6.25 14.59 -8.05
C LEU A 90 5.05 14.40 -8.97
N ARG A 91 4.02 15.24 -8.86
CA ARG A 91 2.79 15.14 -9.65
C ARG A 91 3.01 14.98 -11.16
N PRO A 92 3.87 15.78 -11.84
CA PRO A 92 4.10 15.58 -13.27
C PRO A 92 4.77 14.23 -13.58
N LYS A 93 5.65 13.73 -12.69
CA LYS A 93 6.28 12.42 -12.86
C LYS A 93 5.26 11.30 -12.70
N LEU A 94 4.39 11.38 -11.70
CA LEU A 94 3.32 10.41 -11.45
C LEU A 94 2.32 10.33 -12.60
N LYS A 95 1.96 11.46 -13.23
CA LYS A 95 1.08 11.46 -14.41
C LYS A 95 1.67 10.70 -15.61
N ILE A 96 3.00 10.60 -15.70
CA ILE A 96 3.69 9.88 -16.77
C ILE A 96 3.92 8.41 -16.39
N SER A 97 4.42 8.15 -15.18
CA SER A 97 4.86 6.83 -14.75
C SER A 97 3.78 6.00 -14.05
N TRP A 98 2.79 6.63 -13.43
CA TRP A 98 1.70 5.97 -12.68
C TRP A 98 0.29 6.48 -13.09
N PRO A 99 -0.06 6.54 -14.39
CA PRO A 99 -1.37 6.99 -14.83
C PRO A 99 -2.47 5.96 -14.60
N ASP A 100 -3.71 6.44 -14.51
CA ASP A 100 -4.90 5.63 -14.76
C ASP A 100 -5.02 5.36 -16.26
N VAL A 101 -4.90 4.09 -16.64
CA VAL A 101 -4.94 3.64 -18.02
C VAL A 101 -6.33 3.16 -18.47
N GLU A 102 -7.31 3.13 -17.56
CA GLU A 102 -8.67 2.62 -17.82
C GLU A 102 -9.70 3.76 -17.97
N SER A 103 -9.77 4.65 -16.97
CA SER A 103 -10.74 5.76 -16.95
C SER A 103 -10.10 7.12 -17.19
N GLY A 104 -8.77 7.18 -17.14
CA GLY A 104 -7.98 8.40 -17.30
C GLY A 104 -8.02 9.34 -16.09
N ASN A 105 -8.60 8.93 -14.96
CA ASN A 105 -8.66 9.69 -13.72
C ASN A 105 -7.53 9.28 -12.76
N ASP A 106 -6.36 9.89 -12.97
CA ASP A 106 -5.14 9.57 -12.23
C ASP A 106 -5.31 9.72 -10.71
N THR A 107 -5.92 10.82 -10.25
CA THR A 107 -6.10 11.08 -8.81
C THR A 107 -6.97 10.02 -8.14
N LYS A 108 -8.07 9.61 -8.78
CA LYS A 108 -8.95 8.56 -8.25
C LYS A 108 -8.24 7.19 -8.22
N PHE A 109 -7.40 6.92 -9.20
CA PHE A 109 -6.59 5.71 -9.23
C PHE A 109 -5.54 5.70 -8.11
N TRP A 110 -4.81 6.80 -7.91
CA TRP A 110 -3.86 6.94 -6.81
C TRP A 110 -4.53 6.80 -5.44
N GLU A 111 -5.71 7.40 -5.28
CA GLU A 111 -6.54 7.27 -4.08
C GLU A 111 -6.90 5.81 -3.81
N GLY A 112 -7.36 5.08 -4.84
CA GLY A 112 -7.70 3.67 -4.73
C GLY A 112 -6.51 2.80 -4.34
N GLU A 113 -5.34 3.05 -4.89
CA GLU A 113 -4.11 2.30 -4.56
C GLU A 113 -3.54 2.66 -3.18
N TRP A 114 -3.73 3.89 -2.70
CA TRP A 114 -3.27 4.32 -1.37
C TRP A 114 -4.18 3.87 -0.23
N ASN A 115 -5.50 3.93 -0.44
CA ASN A 115 -6.50 3.58 0.59
C ASN A 115 -6.71 2.07 0.72
N LYS A 116 -6.29 1.31 -0.28
CA LYS A 116 -6.28 -0.16 -0.28
C LYS A 116 -5.11 -0.70 0.53
#